data_AF-A0A182SZT4-F1
#
_entry.id   AF-A0A182SZT4-F1
#
_cell.length_a   1.000
_cell.length_b   1.000
_cell.length_c   1.000
_cell.angle_alpha   90.00
_cell.angle_beta   90.00
_cell.angle_gamma   90.00
#
_symmetry.space_group_name_H-M   'P 1'
#
loop_
_entity.id
_entity.type
_entity.pdbx_description
1 polymer ?
#
loop_
_entity_poly.entity_id
_entity_poly.type
_entity_poly.pdbx_seq_one_letter_code
_entity_poly.pdbx_strand_id
1 'polypeptide(L)'
;MATLRRQDVFERIIEQQCLEQEMVSEFQSSTAKAVRNFREGHLKKSFIYLLLDPRVSDNLPAQQNHLEPHELWRRFLNSVFYVGKGKSSRPYCHLYDAMKLYQQKEGQADRYHLDPPAGGGNLTVEAEQIVFQCSEESIAAGTSLRRFCQARKILNRKQMSVDSEKLNRIIDIWCAGKGVVCLHVFHNIMPAEAYTREAAIIDAFGVQNLTNLKRGDYYATCLSWPMKKRKQLGILLLYKAMLMHLAEGETQLLPSDLI
;
A
#
# COMPACT_ATOMS: atom_id res chain seq x y z
N MET A 1 9.76 7.48 -12.04
CA MET A 1 8.86 8.64 -12.18
C MET A 1 9.01 9.44 -13.47
N ALA A 2 10.18 10.00 -13.84
CA ALA A 2 10.28 10.91 -15.00
C ALA A 2 9.70 10.35 -16.32
N THR A 3 9.91 9.07 -16.62
CA THR A 3 9.38 8.42 -17.85
C THR A 3 7.85 8.30 -17.86
N LEU A 4 7.21 8.04 -16.71
CA LEU A 4 5.76 7.89 -16.59
C LEU A 4 5.00 9.18 -16.89
N ARG A 5 5.63 10.33 -16.61
CA ARG A 5 5.03 11.67 -16.72
C ARG A 5 5.21 12.30 -18.10
N ARG A 6 5.83 11.59 -19.05
CA ARG A 6 6.02 12.13 -20.40
C ARG A 6 4.76 11.91 -21.22
N GLN A 7 4.38 12.95 -21.95
CA GLN A 7 3.17 12.94 -22.77
C GLN A 7 3.25 11.90 -23.91
N ASP A 8 4.40 11.74 -24.55
CA ASP A 8 4.61 10.75 -25.62
C ASP A 8 4.44 9.30 -25.12
N VAL A 9 4.77 9.04 -23.85
CA VAL A 9 4.54 7.75 -23.20
C VAL A 9 3.06 7.57 -22.93
N PHE A 10 2.38 8.60 -22.42
CA PHE A 10 0.95 8.60 -22.10
C PHE A 10 0.08 8.26 -23.31
N GLU A 11 0.32 8.91 -24.45
CA GLU A 11 -0.44 8.71 -25.68
C GLU A 11 -0.34 7.27 -26.22
N ARG A 12 0.77 6.58 -25.93
CA ARG A 12 1.05 5.21 -26.40
C ARG A 12 0.68 4.12 -25.40
N ILE A 13 0.14 4.45 -24.23
CA ILE A 13 -0.13 3.45 -23.18
C ILE A 13 -1.10 2.38 -23.71
N ILE A 14 -2.14 2.79 -24.42
CA ILE A 14 -3.18 1.89 -24.94
C ILE A 14 -2.62 0.87 -25.93
N GLU A 15 -1.57 1.22 -26.67
CA GLU A 15 -0.89 0.30 -27.61
C GLU A 15 -0.29 -0.92 -26.89
N GLN A 16 0.00 -0.81 -25.59
CA GLN A 16 0.59 -1.88 -24.79
C GLN A 16 -0.43 -2.93 -24.32
N GLN A 17 -1.71 -2.82 -24.71
CA GLN A 17 -2.80 -3.71 -24.26
C GLN A 17 -2.50 -5.21 -24.43
N CYS A 18 -1.78 -5.58 -25.48
CA CYS A 18 -1.39 -6.96 -25.76
C CYS A 18 -0.53 -7.58 -24.65
N LEU A 19 0.23 -6.77 -23.90
CA LEU A 19 1.06 -7.24 -22.79
C LEU A 19 0.20 -7.84 -21.68
N GLU A 20 -0.93 -7.19 -21.34
CA GLU A 20 -1.79 -7.75 -20.31
C GLU A 20 -2.44 -9.05 -20.77
N GLN A 21 -2.85 -9.14 -22.04
CA GLN A 21 -3.42 -10.37 -22.60
C GLN A 21 -2.42 -11.53 -22.55
N GLU A 22 -1.16 -11.30 -22.95
CA GLU A 22 -0.08 -12.29 -22.87
C GLU A 22 0.20 -12.73 -21.44
N MET A 23 0.23 -11.80 -20.48
CA MET A 23 0.42 -12.12 -19.06
C MET A 23 -0.76 -12.97 -18.52
N VAL A 24 -1.99 -12.57 -18.84
CA VAL A 24 -3.20 -13.20 -18.32
C VAL A 24 -3.44 -14.58 -18.94
N SER A 25 -3.07 -14.81 -20.21
CA SER A 25 -3.37 -16.07 -20.91
C SER A 25 -2.82 -17.30 -20.19
N GLU A 26 -1.66 -17.19 -19.54
CA GLU A 26 -1.08 -18.32 -18.81
C GLU A 26 -1.82 -18.62 -17.50
N PHE A 27 -2.31 -17.57 -16.82
CA PHE A 27 -3.11 -17.69 -15.61
C PHE A 27 -4.53 -18.22 -15.90
N GLN A 28 -5.04 -18.04 -17.12
CA GLN A 28 -6.31 -18.61 -17.56
C GLN A 28 -6.18 -20.04 -18.10
N SER A 29 -5.02 -20.39 -18.65
CA SER A 29 -4.76 -21.73 -19.16
C SER A 29 -4.74 -22.75 -18.00
N SER A 30 -5.76 -23.59 -17.94
CA SER A 30 -5.95 -24.62 -16.90
C SER A 30 -4.94 -25.78 -16.99
N THR A 31 -3.68 -25.52 -17.35
CA THR A 31 -2.66 -26.57 -17.43
C THR A 31 -2.23 -26.95 -16.00
N ALA A 32 -2.83 -28.01 -15.48
CA ALA A 32 -2.80 -28.42 -14.07
C ALA A 32 -1.40 -28.59 -13.43
N LYS A 33 -0.32 -28.70 -14.21
CA LYS A 33 1.06 -28.79 -13.67
C LYS A 33 1.66 -27.45 -13.25
N ALA A 34 1.42 -26.37 -14.01
CA ALA A 34 1.94 -25.03 -13.66
C ALA A 34 1.15 -24.42 -12.49
N VAL A 35 -0.17 -24.60 -12.52
CA VAL A 35 -1.12 -24.03 -11.53
C VAL A 35 -0.91 -24.60 -10.11
N ARG A 36 -0.46 -25.85 -9.97
CA ARG A 36 -0.21 -26.50 -8.67
C ARG A 36 1.01 -25.93 -7.92
N ASN A 37 1.94 -25.28 -8.61
CA ASN A 37 3.18 -24.77 -8.00
C ASN A 37 3.10 -23.28 -7.64
N PHE A 38 1.96 -22.61 -7.90
CA PHE A 38 1.81 -21.20 -7.56
C PHE A 38 1.59 -20.98 -6.07
N ARG A 39 2.34 -20.03 -5.53
CA ARG A 39 2.24 -19.58 -4.14
C ARG A 39 0.80 -19.20 -3.81
N GLU A 40 0.31 -19.68 -2.65
CA GLU A 40 -1.04 -19.42 -2.14
C GLU A 40 -2.20 -20.02 -2.96
N GLY A 41 -1.90 -20.91 -3.92
CA GLY A 41 -2.87 -21.70 -4.69
C GLY A 41 -3.52 -20.95 -5.86
N HIS A 42 -4.60 -21.52 -6.38
CA HIS A 42 -5.24 -21.11 -7.64
C HIS A 42 -6.61 -20.44 -7.48
N LEU A 43 -7.12 -20.35 -6.25
CA LEU A 43 -8.43 -19.74 -6.01
C LEU A 43 -8.37 -18.24 -6.29
N LYS A 44 -9.23 -17.76 -7.18
CA LYS A 44 -9.38 -16.36 -7.56
C LYS A 44 -10.05 -15.56 -6.44
N LYS A 45 -9.22 -15.01 -5.56
CA LYS A 45 -9.65 -14.24 -4.37
C LYS A 45 -8.71 -13.09 -4.03
N SER A 46 -7.79 -12.80 -4.94
CA SER A 46 -6.87 -11.68 -4.82
C SER A 46 -7.37 -10.52 -5.68
N PHE A 47 -6.84 -9.35 -5.37
CA PHE A 47 -6.99 -8.11 -6.11
C PHE A 47 -5.74 -7.25 -5.86
N ILE A 48 -5.63 -6.12 -6.53
CA ILE A 48 -4.60 -5.11 -6.26
C ILE A 48 -5.28 -3.92 -5.57
N TYR A 49 -4.60 -3.30 -4.63
CA TYR A 49 -5.06 -2.04 -4.05
C TYR A 49 -3.95 -1.01 -4.07
N LEU A 50 -4.36 0.26 -4.21
CA LEU A 50 -3.49 1.41 -4.18
C LEU A 50 -3.96 2.32 -3.04
N LEU A 51 -3.01 2.91 -2.32
CA LEU A 51 -3.32 3.99 -1.38
C LEU A 51 -2.94 5.32 -2.01
N LEU A 52 -3.91 6.23 -2.03
CA LEU A 52 -3.80 7.55 -2.65
C LEU A 52 -3.91 8.64 -1.57
N ASP A 53 -3.12 9.71 -1.74
CA ASP A 53 -3.15 10.91 -0.93
C ASP A 53 -4.20 11.89 -1.50
N PRO A 54 -5.36 12.09 -0.82
CA PRO A 54 -6.44 12.96 -1.30
C PRO A 54 -6.03 14.43 -1.41
N ARG A 55 -4.99 14.86 -0.68
CA ARG A 55 -4.46 16.23 -0.76
C ARG A 55 -3.78 16.50 -2.11
N VAL A 56 -3.41 15.43 -2.82
CA VAL A 56 -2.76 15.47 -4.12
C VAL A 56 -3.71 15.07 -5.25
N SER A 57 -4.58 14.06 -5.05
CA SER A 57 -5.59 13.71 -6.07
C SER A 57 -6.67 14.78 -6.22
N ASP A 58 -6.97 15.52 -5.15
CA ASP A 58 -7.90 16.65 -5.15
C ASP A 58 -9.26 16.30 -5.76
N ASN A 59 -9.82 15.16 -5.33
CA ASN A 59 -11.05 14.59 -5.88
C ASN A 59 -11.02 14.51 -7.42
N LEU A 60 -9.99 13.83 -7.91
CA LEU A 60 -9.68 13.70 -9.33
C LEU A 60 -10.90 13.30 -10.19
N PRO A 61 -11.78 12.37 -9.76
CA PRO A 61 -12.98 12.01 -10.51
C PRO A 61 -13.96 13.18 -10.73
N ALA A 62 -14.09 14.08 -9.76
CA ALA A 62 -14.92 15.29 -9.90
C ALA A 62 -14.31 16.30 -10.89
N GLN A 63 -13.00 16.24 -11.11
CA GLN A 63 -12.26 17.13 -12.00
C GLN A 63 -12.15 16.60 -13.44
N GLN A 64 -12.65 15.40 -13.74
CA GLN A 64 -12.43 14.72 -15.02
C GLN A 64 -12.87 15.52 -16.26
N ASN A 65 -13.91 16.34 -16.15
CA ASN A 65 -14.44 17.15 -17.24
C ASN A 65 -13.75 18.51 -17.39
N HIS A 66 -12.86 18.86 -16.46
CA HIS A 66 -12.22 20.17 -16.36
C HIS A 66 -10.71 20.13 -16.58
N LEU A 67 -10.10 18.94 -16.56
CA LEU A 67 -8.66 18.75 -16.72
C LEU A 67 -8.34 17.97 -17.98
N GLU A 68 -7.21 18.30 -18.60
CA GLU A 68 -6.67 17.54 -19.71
C GLU A 68 -6.34 16.09 -19.30
N PRO A 69 -6.57 15.09 -20.16
CA PRO A 69 -6.33 13.68 -19.83
C PRO A 69 -4.93 13.38 -19.31
N HIS A 70 -3.91 14.05 -19.84
CA HIS A 70 -2.53 13.90 -19.38
C HIS A 70 -2.30 14.52 -17.99
N GLU A 71 -3.01 15.60 -17.64
CA GLU A 71 -2.93 16.19 -16.30
C GLU A 71 -3.65 15.31 -15.26
N LEU A 72 -4.80 14.71 -15.63
CA LEU A 72 -5.45 13.68 -14.81
C LEU A 72 -4.48 12.54 -14.49
N TRP A 73 -3.77 12.06 -15.51
CA TRP A 73 -2.73 11.04 -15.37
C TRP A 73 -1.60 11.45 -14.43
N ARG A 74 -1.08 12.68 -14.57
CA ARG A 74 -0.02 13.19 -13.69
C ARG A 74 -0.48 13.31 -12.25
N ARG A 75 -1.67 13.83 -11.99
CA ARG A 75 -2.23 13.97 -10.64
C ARG A 75 -2.49 12.61 -9.99
N PHE A 76 -3.09 11.68 -10.72
CA PHE A 76 -3.26 10.30 -10.27
C PHE A 76 -1.93 9.66 -9.87
N LEU A 77 -0.90 9.75 -10.73
CA LEU A 77 0.41 9.19 -10.41
C LEU A 77 1.06 9.83 -9.18
N ASN A 78 0.81 11.12 -8.93
CA ASN A 78 1.40 11.82 -7.79
C ASN A 78 0.68 11.52 -6.47
N SER A 79 -0.60 11.16 -6.51
CA SER A 79 -1.36 10.80 -5.30
C SER A 79 -1.04 9.40 -4.82
N VAL A 80 -0.71 8.46 -5.70
CA VAL A 80 -0.38 7.08 -5.32
C VAL A 80 0.93 7.06 -4.53
N PHE A 81 0.85 6.61 -3.27
CA PHE A 81 2.02 6.44 -2.40
C PHE A 81 2.28 4.99 -2.03
N TYR A 82 1.35 4.06 -2.27
CA TYR A 82 1.54 2.64 -1.99
C TYR A 82 0.77 1.76 -2.95
N VAL A 83 1.34 0.59 -3.27
CA VAL A 83 0.72 -0.44 -4.10
C VAL A 83 0.85 -1.78 -3.39
N GLY A 84 -0.22 -2.57 -3.34
CA GLY A 84 -0.16 -3.88 -2.71
C GLY A 84 -1.15 -4.88 -3.29
N LYS A 85 -0.86 -6.17 -3.07
CA LYS A 85 -1.86 -7.22 -3.31
C LYS A 85 -2.81 -7.40 -2.12
N GLY A 86 -4.10 -7.36 -2.39
CA GLY A 86 -5.17 -7.61 -1.44
C GLY A 86 -5.56 -9.09 -1.35
N LYS A 87 -6.20 -9.44 -0.24
CA LYS A 87 -7.03 -10.63 -0.07
C LYS A 87 -7.93 -10.38 1.14
N SER A 88 -9.25 -10.56 0.99
CA SER A 88 -10.20 -10.30 2.07
C SER A 88 -9.97 -8.90 2.69
N SER A 89 -10.00 -8.76 4.02
CA SER A 89 -9.85 -7.49 4.75
C SER A 89 -8.43 -6.89 4.77
N ARG A 90 -7.44 -7.48 4.06
CA ARG A 90 -6.04 -7.03 4.13
C ARG A 90 -5.76 -5.56 3.80
N PRO A 91 -6.48 -4.87 2.89
CA PRO A 91 -6.24 -3.44 2.65
C PRO A 91 -6.42 -2.61 3.92
N TYR A 92 -7.44 -2.95 4.71
CA TYR A 92 -7.77 -2.26 5.95
C TYR A 92 -6.78 -2.56 7.09
N CYS A 93 -6.05 -3.69 7.06
CA CYS A 93 -5.09 -4.01 8.11
C CYS A 93 -4.05 -2.90 8.34
N HIS A 94 -3.59 -2.25 7.27
CA HIS A 94 -2.64 -1.15 7.39
C HIS A 94 -3.26 0.11 7.99
N LEU A 95 -4.54 0.35 7.70
CA LEU A 95 -5.29 1.46 8.28
C LEU A 95 -5.57 1.19 9.77
N TYR A 96 -5.94 -0.03 10.16
CA TYR A 96 -6.07 -0.40 11.58
C TYR A 96 -4.76 -0.25 12.36
N ASP A 97 -3.63 -0.64 11.77
CA ASP A 97 -2.32 -0.46 12.40
C ASP A 97 -2.00 1.04 12.59
N ALA A 98 -2.28 1.88 11.58
CA ALA A 98 -2.11 3.32 11.68
C ALA A 98 -3.05 3.96 12.72
N MET A 99 -4.31 3.50 12.79
CA MET A 99 -5.31 4.04 13.72
C MET A 99 -4.90 3.84 15.17
N LYS A 100 -4.33 2.67 15.51
CA LYS A 100 -3.81 2.41 16.86
C LYS A 100 -2.70 3.39 17.25
N LEU A 101 -1.82 3.74 16.31
CA LEU A 101 -0.76 4.72 16.52
C LEU A 101 -1.31 6.15 16.61
N TYR A 102 -2.33 6.46 15.81
CA TYR A 102 -3.01 7.76 15.82
C TYR A 102 -3.66 8.03 17.19
N GLN A 103 -4.43 7.08 17.73
CA GLN A 103 -5.08 7.19 19.03
C GLN A 103 -4.08 7.35 20.19
N GLN A 104 -2.91 6.72 20.10
CA GLN A 104 -1.85 6.86 21.10
C GLN A 104 -1.24 8.28 21.12
N LYS A 105 -1.19 8.97 19.97
CA LYS A 105 -0.72 10.35 19.87
C LYS A 105 -1.74 11.35 20.42
N GLU A 106 -3.03 11.18 20.11
CA GLU A 106 -4.12 12.02 20.64
C GLU A 106 -4.17 11.94 22.18
N GLY A 107 -4.10 10.72 22.75
CA GLY A 107 -4.11 10.51 24.20
C GLY A 107 -2.84 10.96 24.94
N GLN A 108 -1.78 11.36 24.24
CA GLN A 108 -0.58 12.00 24.81
C GLN A 108 -0.66 13.53 24.72
N ALA A 109 -1.24 14.10 23.66
CA ALA A 109 -1.45 15.53 23.53
C ALA A 109 -2.36 16.09 24.64
N ASP A 110 -3.39 15.34 25.03
CA ASP A 110 -4.31 15.71 26.12
C ASP A 110 -3.68 15.65 27.53
N ARG A 111 -2.50 15.02 27.70
CA ARG A 111 -1.83 14.95 29.02
C ARG A 111 -0.92 16.13 29.33
N TYR A 112 -0.55 16.92 28.32
CA TYR A 112 0.28 18.11 28.51
C TYR A 112 -0.53 19.42 28.63
N HIS A 113 -1.86 19.32 28.64
CA HIS A 113 -2.75 20.46 28.86
C HIS A 113 -3.27 20.54 30.31
N LEU A 114 -2.39 20.24 31.28
CA LEU A 114 -2.62 20.49 32.70
C LEU A 114 -1.52 21.42 33.22
N ASP A 115 -1.90 22.68 33.42
CA ASP A 115 -1.29 23.82 34.11
C ASP A 115 0.26 24.04 34.08
N PRO A 116 0.72 25.29 33.86
CA PRO A 116 2.15 25.60 33.92
C PRO A 116 2.66 25.50 35.36
N PRO A 117 3.75 24.77 35.64
CA PRO A 117 4.42 24.88 36.93
C PRO A 117 5.19 26.20 36.97
N ALA A 118 4.90 27.02 37.98
CA ALA A 118 5.75 28.12 38.39
C ALA A 118 7.06 27.54 38.97
N GLY A 119 8.21 27.93 38.42
CA GLY A 119 9.51 27.69 39.06
C GLY A 119 10.61 27.34 38.08
N GLY A 120 11.64 28.17 38.04
CA GLY A 120 12.74 28.07 37.07
C GLY A 120 13.69 26.89 37.29
N GLY A 121 14.42 26.57 36.23
CA GLY A 121 15.52 25.61 36.25
C GLY A 121 15.96 25.23 34.84
N ASN A 122 17.12 25.74 34.41
CA ASN A 122 17.82 25.34 33.19
C ASN A 122 18.05 23.81 33.16
N LEU A 123 17.54 23.09 32.16
CA LEU A 123 18.11 21.79 31.77
C LEU A 123 17.93 21.54 30.26
N THR A 124 19.06 21.20 29.63
CA THR A 124 19.22 20.70 28.27
C THR A 124 18.37 19.46 28.03
N VAL A 125 17.58 19.46 26.96
CA VAL A 125 16.75 18.31 26.56
C VAL A 125 17.54 17.44 25.60
N GLU A 126 18.12 16.36 26.12
CA GLU A 126 18.55 15.20 25.30
C GLU A 126 17.30 14.34 25.03
N ALA A 127 17.15 13.89 23.78
CA ALA A 127 16.00 13.11 23.35
C ALA A 127 16.03 11.70 23.98
N GLU A 128 15.12 11.43 24.93
CA GLU A 128 14.97 10.10 25.52
C GLU A 128 14.37 9.12 24.50
N GLN A 129 15.18 8.12 24.10
CA GLN A 129 14.69 6.88 23.53
C GLN A 129 13.99 6.07 24.63
N ILE A 130 12.66 5.98 24.57
CA ILE A 130 11.89 5.18 25.52
C ILE A 130 11.95 3.70 25.13
N VAL A 131 12.74 2.93 25.87
CA VAL A 131 12.70 1.46 25.89
C VAL A 131 11.55 1.02 26.79
N PHE A 132 10.50 0.42 26.22
CA PHE A 132 9.35 -0.07 26.98
C PHE A 132 9.46 -1.58 27.26
N GLN A 133 9.60 -1.92 28.55
CA GLN A 133 9.60 -3.29 29.06
C GLN A 133 8.21 -3.60 29.63
N CYS A 134 7.51 -4.59 29.06
CA CYS A 134 6.19 -4.99 29.51
C CYS A 134 6.29 -6.35 30.22
N SER A 135 5.95 -6.39 31.50
CA SER A 135 5.95 -7.58 32.35
C SER A 135 4.91 -8.61 31.91
N GLU A 136 5.34 -9.88 31.83
CA GLU A 136 4.49 -11.05 31.56
C GLU A 136 3.90 -11.56 32.88
N GLU A 137 2.58 -11.46 33.07
CA GLU A 137 1.89 -12.28 34.07
C GLU A 137 1.22 -13.48 33.41
N SER A 138 1.60 -14.64 33.94
CA SER A 138 1.43 -15.97 33.39
C SER A 138 0.15 -16.60 33.90
N ILE A 139 -0.65 -17.20 33.03
CA ILE A 139 -1.53 -18.32 33.42
C ILE A 139 -1.12 -19.52 32.57
N ALA A 140 -0.51 -20.49 33.24
CA ALA A 140 0.01 -21.73 32.66
C ALA A 140 -1.01 -22.86 32.83
N ALA A 141 -1.24 -23.61 31.75
CA ALA A 141 -1.46 -25.06 31.80
C ALA A 141 -1.21 -25.67 30.41
N GLY A 142 -0.36 -26.70 30.35
CA GLY A 142 -0.43 -27.74 29.30
C GLY A 142 0.50 -27.61 28.09
N THR A 143 1.71 -28.16 28.26
CA THR A 143 2.46 -29.01 27.31
C THR A 143 2.79 -28.55 25.87
N SER A 144 4.11 -28.44 25.67
CA SER A 144 4.90 -28.93 24.52
C SER A 144 5.09 -28.05 23.27
N LEU A 145 6.28 -27.41 23.23
CA LEU A 145 7.15 -27.27 22.05
C LEU A 145 6.56 -26.67 20.75
N ARG A 146 6.06 -25.41 20.77
CA ARG A 146 5.91 -24.57 19.55
C ARG A 146 6.12 -23.05 19.73
N ARG A 147 6.83 -22.56 20.76
CA ARG A 147 6.86 -21.11 21.06
C ARG A 147 8.08 -20.29 20.61
N PHE A 148 9.20 -20.90 20.23
CA PHE A 148 10.41 -20.12 19.92
C PHE A 148 10.43 -19.39 18.56
N CYS A 149 9.66 -19.83 17.56
CA CYS A 149 9.61 -19.16 16.25
C CYS A 149 8.60 -18.00 16.15
N GLN A 150 7.69 -17.85 17.12
CA GLN A 150 6.59 -16.88 17.06
C GLN A 150 6.96 -15.55 17.73
N ALA A 151 7.70 -15.60 18.85
CA ALA A 151 8.18 -14.42 19.57
C ALA A 151 9.08 -13.51 18.71
N ARG A 152 9.98 -14.12 17.92
CA ARG A 152 10.92 -13.42 17.02
C ARG A 152 10.20 -12.65 15.88
N LYS A 153 9.02 -13.11 15.45
CA LYS A 153 8.19 -12.43 14.44
C LYS A 153 7.36 -11.27 15.02
N ILE A 154 7.01 -11.34 16.30
CA ILE A 154 6.19 -10.33 16.99
C ILE A 154 7.04 -9.11 17.36
N LEU A 155 8.27 -9.32 17.83
CA LEU A 155 9.23 -8.25 18.12
C LEU A 155 9.58 -7.44 16.84
N ASN A 156 9.79 -8.12 15.72
CA ASN A 156 10.05 -7.46 14.43
C ASN A 156 8.87 -6.62 13.93
N ARG A 157 7.62 -7.04 14.23
CA ARG A 157 6.42 -6.29 13.85
C ARG A 157 6.26 -5.00 14.68
N LYS A 158 6.66 -5.02 15.95
CA LYS A 158 6.62 -3.83 16.83
C LYS A 158 7.70 -2.79 16.49
N GLN A 159 8.89 -3.22 16.06
CA GLN A 159 9.92 -2.31 15.57
C GLN A 159 9.53 -1.69 14.22
N MET A 160 8.91 -2.48 13.32
CA MET A 160 8.44 -2.00 12.02
C MET A 160 7.28 -1.00 12.07
N SER A 161 6.52 -0.92 13.18
CA SER A 161 5.35 -0.04 13.27
C SER A 161 5.70 1.42 13.56
N VAL A 162 6.88 1.72 14.10
CA VAL A 162 7.29 3.10 14.44
C VAL A 162 8.00 3.80 13.26
N ASP A 163 8.68 3.04 12.39
CA ASP A 163 9.47 3.57 11.25
C ASP A 163 8.87 3.26 9.86
N SER A 164 7.58 2.88 9.78
CA SER A 164 6.98 2.61 8.47
C SER A 164 6.59 3.91 7.76
N GLU A 165 7.32 4.29 6.70
CA GLU A 165 6.97 5.42 5.83
C GLU A 165 5.50 5.39 5.38
N LYS A 166 4.95 4.19 5.18
CA LYS A 166 3.54 3.98 4.85
C LYS A 166 2.61 4.42 5.97
N LEU A 167 2.86 3.96 7.20
CA LEU A 167 2.02 4.32 8.35
C LEU A 167 2.16 5.81 8.67
N ASN A 168 3.38 6.35 8.59
CA ASN A 168 3.65 7.76 8.78
C ASN A 168 2.90 8.63 7.75
N ARG A 169 2.88 8.23 6.48
CA ARG A 169 2.09 8.92 5.44
C ARG A 169 0.58 8.86 5.71
N ILE A 170 0.05 7.72 6.14
CA ILE A 170 -1.38 7.57 6.49
C ILE A 170 -1.74 8.52 7.65
N ILE A 171 -0.93 8.51 8.71
CA ILE A 171 -1.13 9.37 9.89
C ILE A 171 -1.06 10.85 9.51
N ASP A 172 -0.09 11.24 8.67
CA ASP A 172 0.06 12.62 8.18
C ASP A 172 -1.17 13.10 7.40
N ILE A 173 -1.75 12.24 6.55
CA ILE A 173 -3.01 12.54 5.83
C ILE A 173 -4.15 12.77 6.82
N TRP A 174 -4.29 11.91 7.84
CA TRP A 174 -5.33 12.04 8.86
C TRP A 174 -5.16 13.28 9.74
N CYS A 175 -3.93 13.61 10.16
CA CYS A 175 -3.64 14.83 10.91
C CYS A 175 -4.00 16.10 10.11
N ALA A 176 -3.96 16.04 8.78
CA ALA A 176 -4.41 17.12 7.90
C ALA A 176 -5.95 17.18 7.72
N GLY A 177 -6.72 16.38 8.46
CA GLY A 177 -8.18 16.34 8.41
C GLY A 177 -8.74 15.69 7.13
N LYS A 178 -7.94 14.88 6.43
CA LYS A 178 -8.34 14.15 5.21
C LYS A 178 -8.28 12.65 5.45
N GLY A 179 -9.06 11.85 4.73
CA GLY A 179 -9.04 10.39 4.83
C GLY A 179 -8.28 9.74 3.67
N VAL A 180 -7.53 8.68 3.94
CA VAL A 180 -6.76 7.98 2.89
C VAL A 180 -7.71 7.33 1.89
N VAL A 181 -7.42 7.46 0.59
CA VAL A 181 -8.21 6.81 -0.46
C VAL A 181 -7.63 5.42 -0.71
N CYS A 182 -8.45 4.38 -0.55
CA CYS A 182 -8.08 2.99 -0.79
C CYS A 182 -8.75 2.47 -2.06
N LEU A 183 -8.05 2.57 -3.19
CA LEU A 183 -8.55 2.16 -4.50
C LEU A 183 -8.33 0.67 -4.71
N HIS A 184 -9.39 -0.10 -4.97
CA HIS A 184 -9.31 -1.53 -5.28
C HIS A 184 -9.45 -1.76 -6.78
N VAL A 185 -8.49 -2.47 -7.38
CA VAL A 185 -8.44 -2.73 -8.84
C VAL A 185 -8.09 -4.19 -9.13
N PHE A 186 -8.45 -4.65 -10.33
CA PHE A 186 -8.16 -6.02 -10.80
C PHE A 186 -8.67 -7.12 -9.85
N HIS A 187 -9.99 -7.18 -9.66
CA HIS A 187 -10.64 -8.14 -8.76
C HIS A 187 -10.69 -9.56 -9.30
N ASN A 188 -10.96 -10.53 -8.42
CA ASN A 188 -11.19 -11.93 -8.76
C ASN A 188 -10.04 -12.55 -9.58
N ILE A 189 -8.80 -12.23 -9.19
CA ILE A 189 -7.58 -12.77 -9.83
C ILE A 189 -6.88 -13.78 -8.93
N MET A 190 -6.06 -14.63 -9.55
CA MET A 190 -5.24 -15.58 -8.82
C MET A 190 -4.14 -14.88 -8.01
N PRO A 191 -3.67 -15.47 -6.89
CA PRO A 191 -2.58 -14.89 -6.11
C PRO A 191 -1.32 -14.62 -6.94
N ALA A 192 -0.87 -15.56 -7.79
CA ALA A 192 0.31 -15.39 -8.64
C ALA A 192 0.14 -14.28 -9.69
N GLU A 193 -1.06 -14.12 -10.24
CA GLU A 193 -1.39 -13.00 -11.13
C GLU A 193 -1.32 -11.67 -10.36
N ALA A 194 -1.87 -11.62 -9.14
CA ALA A 194 -1.82 -10.43 -8.31
C ALA A 194 -0.37 -10.03 -7.95
N TYR A 195 0.47 -10.99 -7.59
CA TYR A 195 1.89 -10.72 -7.35
C TYR A 195 2.57 -10.14 -8.60
N THR A 196 2.28 -10.71 -9.78
CA THR A 196 2.86 -10.24 -11.05
C THR A 196 2.41 -8.82 -11.39
N ARG A 197 1.12 -8.51 -11.20
CA ARG A 197 0.57 -7.15 -11.41
C ARG A 197 1.17 -6.14 -10.43
N GLU A 198 1.25 -6.50 -9.14
CA GLU A 198 1.89 -5.67 -8.10
C GLU A 198 3.36 -5.38 -8.45
N ALA A 199 4.11 -6.40 -8.85
CA ALA A 199 5.52 -6.26 -9.24
C ALA A 199 5.70 -5.31 -10.43
N ALA A 200 4.89 -5.50 -11.48
CA ALA A 200 4.92 -4.66 -12.68
C ALA A 200 4.64 -3.19 -12.35
N ILE A 201 3.62 -2.92 -11.53
CA ILE A 201 3.26 -1.56 -11.11
C ILE A 201 4.39 -0.92 -10.29
N ILE A 202 4.94 -1.64 -9.30
CA ILE A 202 6.04 -1.13 -8.47
C ILE A 202 7.28 -0.84 -9.32
N ASP A 203 7.60 -1.71 -10.29
CA ASP A 203 8.75 -1.51 -11.17
C ASP A 203 8.57 -0.34 -12.14
N ALA A 204 7.33 -0.06 -12.58
CA ALA A 204 6.99 1.10 -13.40
C ALA A 204 7.14 2.41 -12.61
N PHE A 205 6.59 2.47 -11.39
CA PHE A 205 6.77 3.62 -10.49
C PHE A 205 8.24 3.83 -10.11
N GLY A 206 8.91 2.74 -9.75
CA GLY A 206 10.16 2.70 -9.01
C GLY A 206 9.88 2.74 -7.51
N VAL A 207 10.37 1.73 -6.78
CA VAL A 207 10.15 1.54 -5.34
C VAL A 207 10.47 2.78 -4.50
N GLN A 208 11.46 3.58 -4.90
CA GLN A 208 11.85 4.81 -4.22
C GLN A 208 10.82 5.95 -4.28
N ASN A 209 9.78 5.80 -5.10
CA ASN A 209 8.68 6.79 -5.22
C ASN A 209 7.40 6.30 -4.55
N LEU A 210 7.46 5.17 -3.84
CA LEU A 210 6.36 4.57 -3.10
C LEU A 210 6.86 4.32 -1.67
N THR A 211 5.96 4.20 -0.70
CA THR A 211 6.28 3.76 0.66
C THR A 211 6.42 2.22 0.75
N ASN A 212 6.59 1.55 -0.40
CA ASN A 212 6.77 0.11 -0.49
C ASN A 212 8.20 -0.25 -0.05
N LEU A 213 8.35 -1.16 0.90
CA LEU A 213 9.68 -1.58 1.38
C LEU A 213 10.44 -2.50 0.39
N LYS A 214 9.71 -3.16 -0.51
CA LYS A 214 10.29 -4.13 -1.44
C LYS A 214 9.57 -4.13 -2.78
N ARG A 215 10.26 -4.65 -3.79
CA ARG A 215 9.68 -5.00 -5.10
C ARG A 215 8.77 -6.22 -4.97
N GLY A 216 7.93 -6.41 -5.98
CA GLY A 216 7.06 -7.59 -6.10
C GLY A 216 7.74 -8.77 -6.77
N ASP A 217 7.07 -9.92 -6.71
CA ASP A 217 7.53 -11.18 -7.30
C ASP A 217 6.80 -11.41 -8.65
N TYR A 218 7.55 -11.79 -9.68
CA TYR A 218 6.98 -12.18 -10.98
C TYR A 218 6.75 -13.70 -11.03
N TYR A 219 5.67 -14.08 -11.71
CA TYR A 219 5.36 -15.48 -12.00
C TYR A 219 5.15 -15.67 -13.50
N ALA A 220 5.01 -16.94 -13.93
CA ALA A 220 4.62 -17.28 -15.29
C ALA A 220 5.61 -16.72 -16.34
N THR A 221 5.15 -16.50 -17.57
CA THR A 221 5.93 -15.94 -18.69
C THR A 221 6.54 -14.58 -18.34
N CYS A 222 5.94 -13.80 -17.43
CA CYS A 222 6.52 -12.53 -17.00
C CYS A 222 7.87 -12.69 -16.28
N LEU A 223 8.21 -13.87 -15.77
CA LEU A 223 9.52 -14.17 -15.17
C LEU A 223 10.65 -14.14 -16.21
N SER A 224 10.38 -14.46 -17.47
CA SER A 224 11.37 -14.37 -18.55
C SER A 224 11.38 -13.02 -19.26
N TRP A 225 10.39 -12.15 -18.99
CA TRP A 225 10.30 -10.86 -19.64
C TRP A 225 11.44 -9.91 -19.28
N PRO A 226 11.96 -9.13 -20.25
CA PRO A 226 12.91 -8.07 -19.95
C PRO A 226 12.25 -6.97 -19.12
N MET A 227 13.05 -6.27 -18.30
CA MET A 227 12.56 -5.21 -17.41
C MET A 227 11.81 -4.10 -18.15
N LYS A 228 12.18 -3.78 -19.40
CA LYS A 228 11.45 -2.82 -20.23
C LYS A 228 9.99 -3.24 -20.43
N LYS A 229 9.76 -4.49 -20.82
CA LYS A 229 8.43 -5.07 -21.07
C LYS A 229 7.60 -5.13 -19.78
N ARG A 230 8.21 -5.51 -18.66
CA ARG A 230 7.58 -5.51 -17.33
C ARG A 230 7.12 -4.12 -16.90
N LYS A 231 7.98 -3.11 -17.09
CA LYS A 231 7.62 -1.71 -16.81
C LYS A 231 6.47 -1.25 -17.70
N GLN A 232 6.51 -1.52 -19.01
CA GLN A 232 5.42 -1.18 -19.93
C GLN A 232 4.08 -1.79 -19.49
N LEU A 233 4.07 -3.05 -19.05
CA LEU A 233 2.89 -3.66 -18.43
C LEU A 233 2.43 -2.87 -17.19
N GLY A 234 3.35 -2.50 -16.29
CA GLY A 234 3.03 -1.69 -15.12
C GLY A 234 2.43 -0.32 -15.45
N ILE A 235 2.94 0.35 -16.49
CA ILE A 235 2.39 1.63 -16.98
C ILE A 235 0.93 1.45 -17.44
N LEU A 236 0.66 0.41 -18.24
CA LEU A 236 -0.69 0.07 -18.69
C LEU A 236 -1.62 -0.21 -17.51
N LEU A 237 -1.18 -1.01 -16.54
CA LEU A 237 -1.98 -1.34 -15.36
C LEU A 237 -2.30 -0.10 -14.52
N LEU A 238 -1.36 0.83 -14.41
CA LEU A 238 -1.61 2.11 -13.73
C LEU A 238 -2.62 2.99 -14.46
N TYR A 239 -2.52 3.08 -15.78
CA TYR A 239 -3.50 3.81 -16.57
C TYR A 239 -4.90 3.23 -16.41
N LYS A 240 -5.03 1.89 -16.42
CA LYS A 240 -6.30 1.23 -16.12
C LYS A 240 -6.79 1.51 -14.70
N ALA A 241 -5.90 1.52 -13.71
CA ALA A 241 -6.25 1.87 -12.34
C ALA A 241 -6.77 3.32 -12.24
N MET A 242 -6.18 4.27 -12.98
CA MET A 242 -6.69 5.64 -13.08
C MET A 242 -8.11 5.66 -13.65
N LEU A 243 -8.37 4.96 -14.76
CA LEU A 243 -9.70 4.91 -15.36
C LEU A 243 -10.74 4.30 -14.40
N MET A 244 -10.38 3.26 -13.65
CA MET A 244 -11.24 2.69 -12.61
C MET A 244 -11.52 3.71 -11.50
N HIS A 245 -10.50 4.45 -11.04
CA HIS A 245 -10.68 5.51 -10.05
C HIS A 245 -11.61 6.63 -10.51
N LEU A 246 -11.46 7.08 -11.77
CA LEU A 246 -12.34 8.09 -12.35
C LEU A 246 -13.80 7.60 -12.45
N ALA A 247 -14.00 6.31 -12.70
CA ALA A 247 -15.33 5.71 -12.80
C ALA A 247 -15.98 5.41 -11.43
N GLU A 248 -15.20 4.93 -10.45
CA GLU A 248 -15.68 4.57 -9.11
C GLU A 248 -15.87 5.79 -8.20
N GLY A 249 -15.17 6.89 -8.48
CA GLY A 249 -15.13 8.06 -7.61
C GLY A 249 -14.03 7.98 -6.56
N GLU A 250 -14.00 9.00 -5.68
CA GLU A 250 -13.04 9.09 -4.58
C GLU A 250 -13.77 8.99 -3.24
N THR A 251 -13.46 7.93 -2.48
CA THR A 251 -13.94 7.76 -1.10
C THR A 251 -12.74 7.79 -0.16
N GLN A 252 -12.80 8.67 0.83
CA GLN A 252 -11.77 8.85 1.84
C GLN A 252 -12.10 8.02 3.08
N LEU A 253 -11.08 7.36 3.63
CA LEU A 253 -11.18 6.59 4.88
C LEU A 253 -10.54 7.39 6.02
N LEU A 254 -11.37 7.95 6.88
CA LEU A 254 -10.98 8.64 8.10
C LEU A 254 -10.76 7.62 9.24
N PRO A 255 -10.07 8.01 10.32
CA PRO A 255 -9.93 7.16 11.51
C PRO A 255 -11.30 6.73 12.09
N SER A 256 -12.30 7.61 12.04
CA SER A 256 -13.67 7.35 12.52
C SER A 256 -14.39 6.26 11.75
N ASP A 257 -14.04 6.05 10.48
CA ASP A 257 -14.71 5.09 9.59
C ASP A 257 -14.21 3.66 9.81
N LEU A 258 -13.18 3.50 10.67
CA LEU A 258 -12.49 2.24 10.95
C LEU A 258 -12.84 1.69 12.34
N ILE A 259 -13.79 2.29 13.05
CA ILE A 259 -14.20 1.92 14.41
C ILE A 259 -15.28 0.83 14.38
#